data_AF-A0AAX3WPN8-F1
#
_entry.id   AF-A0AAX3WPN8-F1
#
_cell.length_a   1.000
_cell.length_b   1.000
_cell.length_c   1.000
_cell.angle_alpha   90.00
_cell.angle_beta   90.00
_cell.angle_gamma   90.00
#
_symmetry.space_group_name_H-M   'P 1'
#
loop_
_entity.id
_entity.type
_entity.pdbx_description
1 polymer ?
#
loop_
_entity_poly.entity_id
_entity_poly.type
_entity_poly.pdbx_seq_one_letter_code
_entity_poly.pdbx_strand_id
1 'polypeptide(L)'
;MFGLFKESEKLIDTYEQVACILKSLLTYELRDLPSRYEFWYRAALRLEEYRTLNAEHRSKRSMTTAVGRFHQTQYDVTKQKLARLERLIDIYKSFCLEEEREILNHRLHFQKEVIAELYNHLQNKELYTYCSTVQQQFWEAVSEDILLAIAQLD
;
A
#
# COMPACT_ATOMS: atom_id res chain seq x y z
N MET A 1 -19.02 33.89 -29.09
CA MET A 1 -19.52 32.55 -28.74
C MET A 1 -18.30 31.66 -28.60
N PHE A 2 -17.72 31.58 -27.40
CA PHE A 2 -16.52 30.77 -27.15
C PHE A 2 -16.96 29.33 -26.91
N GLY A 3 -16.54 28.43 -27.80
CA GLY A 3 -16.71 27.00 -27.61
C GLY A 3 -15.89 26.55 -26.41
N LEU A 4 -16.56 26.19 -25.32
CA LEU A 4 -15.98 25.42 -24.24
C LEU A 4 -15.59 24.06 -24.83
N PHE A 5 -14.33 23.89 -25.19
CA PHE A 5 -13.75 22.57 -25.37
C PHE A 5 -13.89 21.86 -24.02
N LYS A 6 -14.81 20.91 -23.96
CA LYS A 6 -14.89 19.94 -22.88
C LYS A 6 -13.58 19.16 -22.99
N GLU A 7 -12.60 19.47 -22.14
CA GLU A 7 -11.39 18.65 -22.02
C GLU A 7 -11.88 17.21 -21.86
N SER A 8 -11.53 16.35 -22.82
CA SER A 8 -11.84 14.94 -22.72
C SER A 8 -11.16 14.45 -21.44
N GLU A 9 -11.96 14.01 -20.47
CA GLU A 9 -11.46 13.34 -19.27
C GLU A 9 -10.41 12.31 -19.71
N LYS A 10 -9.16 12.53 -19.31
CA LYS A 10 -8.07 11.60 -19.63
C LYS A 10 -8.45 10.27 -19.00
N LEU A 11 -8.75 9.28 -19.82
CA LEU A 11 -8.99 7.91 -19.35
C LEU A 11 -7.69 7.40 -18.72
N ILE A 12 -7.69 7.33 -17.39
CA ILE A 12 -6.59 6.79 -16.58
C ILE A 12 -6.59 5.28 -16.79
N ASP A 13 -5.49 4.74 -17.33
CA ASP A 13 -5.36 3.31 -17.56
C ASP A 13 -5.07 2.54 -16.27
N THR A 14 -5.13 1.20 -16.36
CA THR A 14 -4.94 0.32 -15.21
C THR A 14 -3.58 0.54 -14.54
N TYR A 15 -2.53 0.81 -15.32
CA TYR A 15 -1.21 1.15 -14.81
C TYR A 15 -1.23 2.40 -13.93
N GLU A 16 -1.77 3.53 -14.42
CA GLU A 16 -1.86 4.76 -13.64
C GLU A 16 -2.75 4.58 -12.39
N GLN A 17 -3.83 3.79 -12.49
CA GLN A 17 -4.71 3.48 -11.35
C GLN A 17 -3.96 2.71 -10.26
N VAL A 18 -3.25 1.62 -10.61
CA VAL A 18 -2.46 0.84 -9.65
C VAL A 18 -1.34 1.68 -9.04
N ALA A 19 -0.60 2.44 -9.85
CA ALA A 19 0.44 3.34 -9.36
C ALA A 19 -0.13 4.33 -8.32
N CYS A 20 -1.31 4.89 -8.57
CA CYS A 20 -1.99 5.78 -7.64
C CYS A 20 -2.43 5.08 -6.35
N ILE A 21 -2.99 3.87 -6.44
CA ILE A 21 -3.39 3.04 -5.30
C ILE A 21 -2.17 2.74 -4.42
N LEU A 22 -1.10 2.20 -5.01
CA LEU A 22 0.13 1.82 -4.31
C LEU A 22 0.79 3.04 -3.66
N LYS A 23 0.90 4.16 -4.38
CA LYS A 23 1.44 5.40 -3.83
C LYS A 23 0.62 5.90 -2.64
N SER A 24 -0.70 5.85 -2.74
CA SER A 24 -1.61 6.29 -1.67
C SER A 24 -1.48 5.41 -0.43
N LEU A 25 -1.44 4.10 -0.62
CA LEU A 25 -1.26 3.11 0.44
C LEU A 25 0.10 3.30 1.14
N LEU A 26 1.20 3.39 0.38
CA LEU A 26 2.54 3.62 0.93
C LEU A 26 2.62 4.98 1.62
N THR A 27 1.99 6.02 1.09
CA THR A 27 1.92 7.32 1.76
C THR A 27 1.22 7.22 3.12
N TYR A 28 0.12 6.45 3.20
CA TYR A 28 -0.56 6.19 4.45
C TYR A 28 0.31 5.38 5.43
N GLU A 29 0.98 4.32 4.96
CA GLU A 29 1.89 3.53 5.78
C GLU A 29 3.00 4.40 6.38
N LEU A 30 3.53 5.34 5.59
CA LEU A 30 4.63 6.21 6.01
C LEU A 30 4.17 7.47 6.75
N ARG A 31 2.87 7.66 7.01
CA ARG A 31 2.28 8.94 7.51
C ARG A 31 2.92 9.49 8.77
N ASP A 32 3.43 8.63 9.65
CA ASP A 32 4.03 9.04 10.94
C ASP A 32 5.49 9.49 10.81
N LEU A 33 6.09 9.29 9.63
CA LEU A 33 7.45 9.74 9.34
C LEU A 33 7.46 11.17 8.79
N PRO A 34 8.48 11.99 9.11
CA PRO A 34 8.55 13.38 8.68
C PRO A 34 8.43 13.54 7.16
N SER A 35 7.51 14.39 6.69
CA SER A 35 7.26 14.63 5.27
C SER A 35 8.43 15.29 4.53
N ARG A 36 9.34 15.96 5.25
CA ARG A 36 10.59 16.53 4.70
C ARG A 36 11.56 15.49 4.17
N TYR A 37 11.39 14.23 4.56
CA TYR A 37 12.22 13.14 4.09
C TYR A 37 11.69 12.62 2.75
N GLU A 38 12.62 12.33 1.84
CA GLU A 38 12.30 11.72 0.55
C GLU A 38 11.54 10.41 0.72
N PHE A 39 10.63 10.12 -0.22
CA PHE A 39 9.72 8.99 -0.15
C PHE A 39 10.45 7.65 0.09
N TRP A 40 11.48 7.38 -0.72
CA TRP A 40 12.25 6.13 -0.61
C TRP A 40 13.07 6.05 0.68
N TYR A 41 13.51 7.18 1.21
CA TYR A 41 14.19 7.21 2.50
C TYR A 41 13.20 6.89 3.64
N ARG A 42 11.98 7.45 3.62
CA ARG A 42 10.92 7.09 4.57
C ARG A 42 10.56 5.61 4.48
N ALA A 43 10.43 5.07 3.26
CA ALA A 43 10.18 3.65 3.04
C ALA A 43 11.27 2.76 3.67
N ALA A 44 12.55 3.12 3.47
CA ALA A 44 13.67 2.42 4.08
C ALA A 44 13.67 2.49 5.61
N LEU A 45 13.38 3.67 6.18
CA LEU A 45 13.26 3.83 7.63
C LEU A 45 12.15 2.94 8.20
N ARG A 46 10.97 2.90 7.59
CA ARG A 46 9.85 2.08 8.08
C ARG A 46 10.17 0.58 7.99
N LEU A 47 10.84 0.13 6.93
CA LEU A 47 11.31 -1.25 6.83
C LEU A 47 12.27 -1.60 7.98
N GLU A 48 13.21 -0.71 8.30
CA GLU A 48 14.17 -0.92 9.36
C GLU A 48 13.53 -0.89 10.76
N GLU A 49 12.56 -0.02 10.98
CA GLU A 49 11.72 -0.01 12.19
C GLU A 49 11.04 -1.36 12.39
N TYR A 50 10.39 -1.91 11.36
CA TYR A 50 9.75 -3.23 11.44
C TYR A 50 10.76 -4.37 11.64
N ARG A 51 11.93 -4.33 11.01
CA ARG A 51 12.98 -5.34 11.24
C ARG A 51 13.47 -5.33 12.69
N THR A 52 13.71 -4.13 13.23
CA THR A 52 14.17 -3.94 14.61
C THR A 52 13.12 -4.43 15.61
N LEU A 53 11.86 -3.99 15.45
CA LEU A 53 10.75 -4.42 16.31
C LEU A 53 10.53 -5.93 16.24
N ASN A 54 10.58 -6.52 15.05
CA ASN A 54 10.42 -7.95 14.86
C ASN A 54 11.52 -8.75 15.57
N ALA A 55 12.78 -8.29 15.49
CA ALA A 55 13.90 -8.90 16.23
C ALA A 55 13.72 -8.78 17.74
N GLU A 56 13.25 -7.63 18.22
CA GLU A 56 12.97 -7.39 19.63
C GLU A 56 11.88 -8.33 20.16
N HIS A 57 10.72 -8.39 19.50
CA HIS A 57 9.63 -9.31 19.86
C HIS A 57 10.07 -10.78 19.82
N ARG A 58 10.87 -11.17 18.81
CA ARG A 58 11.41 -12.53 18.70
C ARG A 58 12.26 -12.91 19.91
N SER A 59 13.09 -12.01 20.41
CA SER A 59 13.97 -12.27 21.56
C SER A 59 13.22 -12.37 22.90
N LYS A 60 12.04 -11.72 23.00
CA LYS A 60 11.25 -11.63 24.24
C LYS A 60 10.08 -12.62 24.30
N ARG A 61 9.83 -13.40 23.25
CA ARG A 61 8.73 -14.36 23.19
C ARG A 61 8.89 -15.47 24.24
N SER A 62 7.80 -15.79 24.93
CA SER A 62 7.75 -16.92 25.87
C SER A 62 6.31 -17.39 26.03
N MET A 63 6.09 -18.70 26.06
CA MET A 63 4.75 -19.26 26.28
C MET A 63 4.34 -19.28 27.75
N THR A 64 5.30 -19.09 28.67
CA THR A 64 5.10 -19.25 30.11
C THR A 64 4.46 -18.04 30.78
N THR A 65 4.56 -16.85 30.19
CA THR A 65 3.99 -15.61 30.75
C THR A 65 3.04 -14.94 29.76
N ALA A 66 2.10 -14.16 30.28
CA ALA A 66 1.20 -13.37 29.44
C ALA A 66 1.97 -12.35 28.57
N VAL A 67 3.00 -11.71 29.14
CA VAL A 67 3.89 -10.77 28.41
C VAL A 67 4.66 -11.49 27.30
N GLY A 68 5.15 -12.71 27.56
CA GLY A 68 5.81 -13.51 26.53
C GLY A 68 4.90 -13.89 25.37
N ARG A 69 3.62 -14.20 25.65
CA ARG A 69 2.61 -14.47 24.61
C ARG A 69 2.24 -13.21 23.84
N PHE A 70 2.18 -12.06 24.51
CA PHE A 70 2.06 -10.77 23.83
C PHE A 70 3.20 -10.56 22.82
N HIS A 71 4.45 -10.78 23.20
CA HIS A 71 5.58 -10.66 22.27
C HIS A 71 5.49 -11.68 21.12
N GLN A 72 4.97 -12.89 21.35
CA GLN A 72 4.69 -13.84 20.27
C GLN A 72 3.66 -13.28 19.28
N THR A 73 2.52 -12.78 19.75
CA THR A 73 1.50 -12.19 18.88
C THR A 73 2.05 -10.99 18.10
N GLN A 74 2.80 -10.11 18.76
CA GLN A 74 3.39 -8.95 18.09
C GLN A 74 4.50 -9.32 17.09
N TYR A 75 5.27 -10.38 17.36
CA TYR A 75 6.22 -10.95 16.41
C TYR A 75 5.50 -11.37 15.12
N ASP A 76 4.42 -12.13 15.23
CA ASP A 76 3.68 -12.63 14.06
C ASP A 76 3.04 -11.48 13.26
N VAL A 77 2.43 -10.51 13.94
CA VAL A 77 1.85 -9.32 13.31
C VAL A 77 2.91 -8.46 12.63
N THR A 78 4.04 -8.18 13.30
CA THR A 78 5.11 -7.35 12.74
C THR A 78 5.77 -8.03 11.56
N LYS A 79 5.96 -9.36 11.62
CA LYS A 79 6.48 -10.15 10.49
C LYS A 79 5.58 -10.03 9.26
N GLN A 80 4.25 -10.11 9.43
CA GLN A 80 3.30 -9.93 8.33
C GLN A 80 3.34 -8.52 7.76
N LYS A 81 3.38 -7.49 8.62
CA LYS A 81 3.49 -6.08 8.20
C LYS A 81 4.78 -5.81 7.41
N LEU A 82 5.91 -6.38 7.87
CA LEU A 82 7.19 -6.28 7.17
C LEU A 82 7.10 -6.88 5.76
N ALA A 83 6.67 -8.13 5.64
CA ALA A 83 6.56 -8.81 4.34
C ALA A 83 5.59 -8.09 3.38
N ARG A 84 4.47 -7.59 3.91
CA ARG A 84 3.51 -6.78 3.17
C ARG A 84 4.15 -5.49 2.64
N LEU A 85 4.84 -4.74 3.49
CA LEU A 85 5.48 -3.49 3.10
C LEU A 85 6.59 -3.71 2.07
N GLU A 86 7.42 -4.74 2.23
CA GLU A 86 8.45 -5.13 1.25
C GLU A 86 7.81 -5.40 -0.12
N ARG A 87 6.76 -6.22 -0.17
CA ARG A 87 6.05 -6.53 -1.40
C ARG A 87 5.45 -5.28 -2.07
N LEU A 88 4.79 -4.43 -1.30
CA LEU A 88 4.18 -3.20 -1.83
C LEU A 88 5.23 -2.24 -2.40
N ILE A 89 6.37 -2.10 -1.71
CA ILE A 89 7.50 -1.27 -2.16
C ILE A 89 8.08 -1.83 -3.46
N ASP A 90 8.33 -3.13 -3.51
CA ASP A 90 8.97 -3.74 -4.67
C ASP A 90 8.09 -3.66 -5.91
N ILE A 91 6.79 -3.90 -5.78
CA ILE A 91 5.86 -3.73 -6.90
C ILE A 91 5.75 -2.25 -7.27
N TYR A 92 5.66 -1.33 -6.30
CA TYR A 92 5.57 0.09 -6.63
C TYR A 92 6.78 0.63 -7.39
N LYS A 93 7.99 0.05 -7.22
CA LYS A 93 9.16 0.41 -8.03
C LYS A 93 8.92 0.13 -9.52
N SER A 94 8.31 -1.01 -9.87
CA SER A 94 7.92 -1.32 -11.25
C SER A 94 6.95 -0.29 -11.83
N PHE A 95 6.00 0.19 -11.03
CA PHE A 95 5.08 1.27 -11.42
C PHE A 95 5.70 2.67 -11.41
N CYS A 96 7.00 2.79 -11.11
CA CYS A 96 7.77 4.02 -11.33
C CYS A 96 8.53 4.00 -12.67
N LEU A 97 8.50 2.88 -13.41
CA LEU A 97 9.21 2.68 -14.67
C LEU A 97 8.21 2.75 -15.83
N GLU A 98 8.14 3.89 -16.52
CA GLU A 98 7.17 4.11 -17.60
C GLU A 98 7.32 3.09 -18.75
N GLU A 99 8.53 2.60 -18.98
CA GLU A 99 8.82 1.53 -19.95
C GLU A 99 8.12 0.19 -19.64
N GLU A 100 7.71 -0.07 -18.39
CA GLU A 100 6.98 -1.28 -18.01
C GLU A 100 5.46 -1.17 -18.24
N ARG A 101 4.95 0.04 -18.55
CA ARG A 101 3.51 0.34 -18.60
C ARG A 101 2.70 -0.60 -19.48
N GLU A 102 3.15 -0.86 -20.71
CA GLU A 102 2.42 -1.74 -21.64
C GLU A 102 2.34 -3.18 -21.13
N ILE A 103 3.46 -3.70 -20.61
CA ILE A 103 3.55 -5.06 -20.08
C ILE A 103 2.67 -5.19 -18.84
N LEU A 104 2.71 -4.22 -17.93
CA LEU A 104 1.91 -4.21 -16.71
C LEU A 104 0.42 -4.09 -17.01
N ASN A 105 0.01 -3.22 -17.94
CA ASN A 105 -1.38 -3.14 -18.40
C ASN A 105 -1.87 -4.47 -18.99
N HIS A 106 -1.04 -5.15 -19.79
CA HIS A 106 -1.37 -6.47 -20.33
C HIS A 106 -1.54 -7.51 -19.20
N ARG A 107 -0.60 -7.58 -18.26
CA ARG A 107 -0.67 -8.52 -17.12
C ARG A 107 -1.88 -8.27 -16.22
N LEU A 108 -2.28 -7.01 -16.05
CA LEU A 108 -3.40 -6.60 -15.22
C LEU A 108 -4.75 -6.59 -15.95
N HIS A 109 -4.81 -7.03 -17.21
CA HIS A 109 -6.03 -6.93 -18.02
C HIS A 109 -7.26 -7.57 -17.36
N PHE A 110 -7.08 -8.72 -16.71
CA PHE A 110 -8.16 -9.46 -16.04
C PHE A 110 -8.55 -8.87 -14.68
N GLN A 111 -7.75 -7.96 -14.12
CA GLN A 111 -7.99 -7.33 -12.82
C GLN A 111 -8.49 -5.89 -12.97
N LYS A 112 -8.67 -5.40 -14.21
CA LYS A 112 -9.01 -4.00 -14.51
C LYS A 112 -10.26 -3.51 -13.78
N GLU A 113 -11.28 -4.35 -13.63
CA GLU A 113 -12.55 -3.97 -13.00
C GLU A 113 -12.39 -3.80 -11.48
N VAL A 114 -11.71 -4.75 -10.84
CA VAL A 114 -11.37 -4.70 -9.41
C VAL A 114 -10.49 -3.48 -9.12
N ILE A 115 -9.48 -3.23 -9.97
CA ILE A 115 -8.57 -2.09 -9.83
C ILE A 115 -9.33 -0.77 -9.99
N ALA A 116 -10.23 -0.68 -10.97
CA ALA A 116 -11.02 0.52 -11.19
C ALA A 116 -11.98 0.80 -10.02
N GLU A 117 -12.62 -0.23 -9.46
CA GLU A 117 -13.46 -0.11 -8.27
C GLU A 117 -12.65 0.38 -7.06
N LEU A 118 -11.50 -0.25 -6.80
CA LEU A 118 -10.61 0.13 -5.71
C LEU A 118 -10.09 1.57 -5.88
N TYR A 119 -9.72 1.94 -7.09
CA TYR A 119 -9.30 3.30 -7.43
C TYR A 119 -10.42 4.31 -7.14
N ASN A 120 -11.65 4.01 -7.55
CA ASN A 120 -12.81 4.86 -7.29
C ASN A 120 -13.09 5.03 -5.79
N HIS A 121 -12.95 3.97 -4.99
CA HIS A 121 -13.06 4.07 -3.53
C HIS A 121 -12.00 5.03 -2.94
N LEU A 122 -10.78 5.02 -3.45
CA LEU A 122 -9.72 5.92 -2.99
C LEU A 122 -9.92 7.37 -3.41
N GLN A 123 -10.40 7.63 -4.63
CA GLN A 123 -10.70 8.99 -5.08
C GLN A 123 -11.81 9.62 -4.23
N ASN A 124 -12.79 8.81 -3.81
CA ASN A 124 -13.91 9.26 -3.01
C ASN A 124 -13.65 9.23 -1.49
N LYS A 125 -12.46 8.82 -1.02
CA LYS A 125 -12.18 8.63 0.41
C LYS A 125 -12.31 9.93 1.22
N GLU A 126 -12.02 11.08 0.60
CA GLU A 126 -12.10 12.40 1.25
C GLU A 126 -13.56 12.82 1.53
N LEU A 127 -14.54 12.17 0.90
CA LEU A 127 -15.95 12.36 1.19
C LEU A 127 -16.35 11.75 2.55
N TYR A 128 -15.46 10.99 3.20
CA TYR A 128 -15.72 10.33 4.47
C TYR A 128 -14.75 10.81 5.55
N THR A 129 -15.28 11.32 6.67
CA THR A 129 -14.47 11.63 7.86
C THR A 129 -14.40 10.40 8.76
N TYR A 130 -13.43 9.53 8.53
CA TYR A 130 -13.20 8.36 9.37
C TYR A 130 -12.43 8.69 10.65
N CYS A 131 -12.81 8.06 11.76
CA CYS A 131 -11.92 8.00 12.92
C CYS A 131 -10.69 7.13 12.60
N SER A 132 -9.63 7.26 13.40
CA SER A 132 -8.34 6.59 13.14
C SER A 132 -8.47 5.07 12.99
N THR A 133 -9.31 4.42 13.79
CA THR A 133 -9.54 2.98 13.71
C THR A 133 -10.19 2.56 12.38
N VAL A 134 -11.23 3.26 11.96
CA VAL A 134 -11.92 2.96 10.68
C VAL A 134 -11.00 3.28 9.50
N GLN A 135 -10.21 4.34 9.60
CA GLN A 135 -9.21 4.67 8.59
C GLN A 135 -8.17 3.54 8.47
N GLN A 136 -7.66 3.00 9.57
CA GLN A 136 -6.75 1.86 9.54
C GLN A 136 -7.38 0.63 8.87
N GLN A 137 -8.62 0.28 9.25
CA GLN A 137 -9.33 -0.86 8.66
C GLN A 137 -9.55 -0.67 7.15
N PHE A 138 -9.86 0.55 6.71
CA PHE A 138 -9.99 0.86 5.29
C PHE A 138 -8.69 0.60 4.54
N TRP A 139 -7.55 1.07 5.05
CA TRP A 139 -6.26 0.84 4.40
C TRP A 139 -5.79 -0.62 4.47
N GLU A 140 -6.16 -1.35 5.52
CA GLU A 140 -5.95 -2.80 5.58
C GLU A 140 -6.74 -3.51 4.48
N ALA A 141 -8.01 -3.17 4.27
CA ALA A 141 -8.81 -3.72 3.18
C ALA A 141 -8.25 -3.36 1.79
N VAL A 142 -7.90 -2.09 1.57
CA VAL A 142 -7.26 -1.65 0.32
C VAL A 142 -5.96 -2.42 0.06
N SER A 143 -5.15 -2.65 1.11
CA SER A 143 -3.93 -3.44 1.00
C SER A 143 -4.20 -4.89 0.63
N GLU A 144 -5.25 -5.50 1.15
CA GLU A 144 -5.60 -6.89 0.85
C GLU A 144 -6.05 -7.03 -0.61
N ASP A 145 -6.97 -6.17 -1.05
CA ASP A 145 -7.50 -6.20 -2.41
C ASP A 145 -6.41 -5.93 -3.46
N ILE A 146 -5.57 -4.92 -3.24
CA ILE A 146 -4.52 -4.60 -4.21
C ILE A 146 -3.48 -5.71 -4.28
N LEU A 147 -3.09 -6.30 -3.15
CA LEU A 147 -2.12 -7.41 -3.12
C LEU A 147 -2.64 -8.65 -3.85
N LEU A 148 -3.94 -8.93 -3.77
CA LEU A 148 -4.58 -10.00 -4.54
C LEU A 148 -4.60 -9.66 -6.03
N ALA A 149 -4.95 -8.44 -6.40
CA ALA A 149 -4.99 -7.99 -7.80
C ALA A 149 -3.60 -8.03 -8.47
N ILE A 150 -2.53 -7.74 -7.72
CA ILE A 150 -1.15 -7.72 -8.24
C ILE A 150 -0.38 -9.01 -7.93
N ALA A 151 -1.02 -10.05 -7.39
CA ALA A 151 -0.33 -11.26 -6.92
C ALA A 151 0.47 -11.98 -8.02
N GLN A 152 0.03 -11.87 -9.27
CA GLN A 152 0.65 -12.50 -10.44
C GLN A 152 1.73 -11.62 -11.10
N LEU A 153 2.05 -10.46 -10.51
CA LEU A 153 3.09 -9.55 -11.03
C LEU A 153 4.52 -9.97 -10.67
N ASP A 154 4.69 -10.98 -9.83
CA ASP A 154 5.97 -11.61 -9.50
C ASP A 154 6.67 -12.24 -10.73
#